data_AF-A0A8S4A6L6-F1
#
_entry.id   AF-A0A8S4A6L6-F1
#
_cell.length_a   1.000
_cell.length_b   1.000
_cell.length_c   1.000
_cell.angle_alpha   90.00
_cell.angle_beta   90.00
_cell.angle_gamma   90.00
#
_symmetry.space_group_name_H-M   'P 1'
#
loop_
_entity.id
_entity.type
_entity.pdbx_description
1 polymer ?
#
loop_
_entity_poly.entity_id
_entity_poly.type
_entity_poly.pdbx_seq_one_letter_code
_entity_poly.pdbx_strand_id
1 'polypeptide(L)' 'EPRKIVLKKGSTGLGFNIVGGEDGEGIFVSFILAGGPADLSGELRRGDQIIS' A
#
# COMPACT_ATOMS: atom_id res chain seq x y z
N GLU A 1 -5.60 -5.44 -13.57
CA GLU A 1 -7.02 -5.29 -13.16
C GLU A 1 -7.08 -4.76 -11.74
N PRO A 2 -8.08 -3.93 -11.38
CA PRO A 2 -8.29 -3.48 -10.01
C PRO A 2 -8.52 -4.65 -9.05
N ARG A 3 -7.94 -4.58 -7.85
CA ARG A 3 -8.12 -5.58 -6.79
C ARG A 3 -8.37 -4.89 -5.46
N LYS A 4 -9.30 -5.44 -4.68
CA LYS A 4 -9.59 -4.99 -3.32
C LYS A 4 -8.73 -5.75 -2.33
N ILE A 5 -7.89 -5.03 -1.59
CA ILE A 5 -7.04 -5.60 -0.54
C ILE A 5 -7.53 -5.07 0.80
N VAL A 6 -7.72 -5.96 1.78
CA VAL A 6 -8.16 -5.59 3.14
C VAL A 6 -7.02 -5.86 4.11
N LEU A 7 -6.45 -4.80 4.66
CA LEU A 7 -5.39 -4.88 5.67
C LEU A 7 -5.92 -4.56 7.05
N LYS A 8 -5.51 -5.35 8.05
CA LYS A 8 -5.74 -5.04 9.47
C LYS A 8 -4.57 -4.22 10.00
N LYS A 9 -4.86 -3.02 10.52
CA LYS A 9 -3.84 -2.16 11.14
C LYS A 9 -3.19 -2.85 12.35
N GLY A 10 -1.86 -2.92 12.34
CA GLY A 10 -1.05 -3.35 13.49
C GLY A 10 -0.77 -2.19 14.47
N SER A 11 0.04 -2.45 15.49
CA SER A 11 0.40 -1.43 16.50
C SER A 11 1.14 -0.21 15.90
N THR A 12 1.87 -0.40 14.81
CA THR A 12 2.67 0.64 14.15
C THR A 12 2.08 1.14 12.83
N GLY A 13 0.87 0.69 12.44
CA GLY A 13 0.22 1.08 11.19
C GLY A 13 -0.06 -0.09 10.24
N LEU A 14 -0.14 0.21 8.94
CA LEU A 14 -0.44 -0.77 7.89
C LEU A 14 0.83 -1.39 7.27
N GLY A 15 2.00 -0.79 7.49
CA GLY A 15 3.28 -1.33 7.03
C GLY A 15 3.62 -1.05 5.57
N PHE A 16 3.16 0.07 5.00
CA PHE A 16 3.59 0.54 3.68
C PHE A 16 3.61 2.07 3.63
N ASN A 17 4.37 2.62 2.67
CA ASN A 17 4.39 4.05 2.36
C ASN A 17 3.78 4.31 0.98
N ILE A 18 3.29 5.52 0.78
CA ILE A 18 2.80 6.00 -0.52
C ILE A 18 3.64 7.18 -1.03
N VAL A 19 3.58 7.43 -2.33
CA VAL A 19 4.11 8.62 -3.02
C VAL A 19 3.10 9.07 -4.08
N GLY A 20 3.23 10.32 -4.54
CA GLY A 20 2.33 10.92 -5.52
C GLY A 20 1.06 11.51 -4.89
N GLY A 21 0.05 11.79 -5.72
CA GLY A 21 -1.18 12.47 -5.31
C GLY A 21 -1.14 14.00 -5.38
N GLU A 22 0.00 14.58 -5.75
CA GLU A 22 0.13 16.02 -6.07
C GLU A 22 -0.21 16.25 -7.55
N ASP A 23 -0.76 17.42 -7.89
CA ASP A 23 -1.04 17.85 -9.28
C ASP A 23 -1.85 16.87 -10.15
N GLY A 24 -2.67 16.01 -9.53
CA GLY A 24 -3.48 15.00 -10.23
C GLY A 24 -2.71 13.73 -10.60
N GLU A 25 -1.47 13.59 -10.15
CA GLU A 25 -0.69 12.37 -10.29
C GLU A 25 -1.28 11.21 -9.47
N GLY A 26 -1.06 9.98 -9.95
CA GLY A 26 -1.50 8.78 -9.24
C GLY A 26 -0.84 8.64 -7.86
N ILE A 27 -1.50 7.90 -6.96
CA ILE A 27 -0.96 7.53 -5.66
C ILE A 27 -0.42 6.12 -5.75
N PHE A 28 0.85 5.91 -5.40
CA PHE A 28 1.54 4.63 -5.57
C PHE A 28 2.18 4.15 -4.28
N VAL A 29 2.20 2.84 -4.07
CA VAL A 29 2.95 2.22 -2.97
C VAL A 29 4.44 2.29 -3.25
N SER A 30 5.19 3.01 -2.43
CA SER A 30 6.64 3.23 -2.63
C SER A 30 7.52 2.24 -1.89
N PHE A 31 7.03 1.73 -0.75
CA PHE A 31 7.76 0.83 0.14
C PHE A 31 6.80 -0.07 0.91
N ILE A 32 7.23 -1.31 1.17
CA ILE A 32 6.55 -2.28 2.04
C ILE A 32 7.50 -2.64 3.17
N LEU A 33 7.03 -2.49 4.41
CA LEU A 33 7.77 -2.84 5.61
C LEU A 33 7.76 -4.36 5.80
N ALA A 34 8.92 -4.98 5.74
CA ALA A 34 9.08 -6.41 6.00
C ALA A 34 8.52 -6.79 7.39
N GLY A 35 7.71 -7.85 7.44
CA GLY A 35 7.00 -8.30 8.64
C GLY A 35 5.82 -7.40 9.06
N GLY A 36 5.53 -6.32 8.33
CA GLY A 36 4.35 -5.48 8.56
C GLY A 36 3.07 -6.09 7.99
N PRO A 37 1.88 -5.56 8.32
CA PRO A 37 0.60 -6.11 7.83
C PRO A 37 0.49 -6.19 6.30
N ALA A 38 0.99 -5.18 5.57
CA ALA A 38 1.02 -5.20 4.11
C ALA A 38 1.90 -6.33 3.55
N ASP A 39 3.09 -6.56 4.10
CA ASP A 39 3.99 -7.65 3.71
C ASP A 39 3.37 -9.02 3.99
N LEU A 40 2.86 -9.19 5.21
CA LEU A 40 2.24 -10.44 5.67
C LEU A 40 0.97 -10.80 4.91
N SER A 41 0.28 -9.83 4.30
CA SER A 41 -0.84 -10.12 3.40
C SER A 41 -0.39 -10.86 2.15
N GLY A 42 0.83 -10.59 1.65
CA GLY A 42 1.32 -11.06 0.34
C GLY A 42 0.56 -10.48 -0.87
N GLU A 43 -0.43 -9.62 -0.63
CA GLU A 43 -1.31 -9.08 -1.66
C GLU A 43 -0.79 -7.75 -2.19
N LEU A 44 -0.46 -6.80 -1.30
CA LEU A 44 0.00 -5.46 -1.67
C LEU A 44 1.45 -5.53 -2.19
N ARG A 45 1.75 -4.80 -3.27
CA ARG A 45 3.09 -4.75 -3.87
C ARG A 45 3.56 -3.32 -4.07
N ARG A 46 4.88 -3.11 -3.99
CA ARG A 46 5.51 -1.86 -4.40
C ARG A 46 5.17 -1.60 -5.87
N GLY A 47 4.76 -0.38 -6.18
CA GLY A 47 4.31 0.04 -7.51
C GLY A 47 2.80 -0.15 -7.74
N ASP A 48 2.07 -0.80 -6.84
CA ASP A 48 0.60 -0.79 -6.92
C ASP A 48 0.08 0.66 -6.85
N GLN A 49 -0.85 0.99 -7.73
CA GLN A 49 -1.57 2.26 -7.73
C GLN A 49 -2.84 2.14 -6.88
N ILE A 50 -3.06 3.10 -6.00
CA ILE A 50 -4.29 3.23 -5.24
C ILE A 50 -5.30 4.00 -6.09
N ILE A 51 -6.50 3.43 -6.23
CA ILE A 51 -7.61 3.98 -7.01
C ILE A 51 -8.88 3.98 -6.14
N SER A 52 -9.81 4.93 -6.37
CA SER A 52 -11.08 5.05 -5.64
C SER A 52 -12.23 4.40 -6.37
#